data_AF-A0A316S504-F1
#
_entry.id   AF-A0A316S504-F1
#
_cell.length_a   1.000
_cell.length_b   1.000
_cell.length_c   1.000
_cell.angle_alpha   90.00
_cell.angle_beta   90.00
_cell.angle_gamma   90.00
#
_symmetry.space_group_name_H-M   'P 1'
#
loop_
_entity.id
_entity.type
_entity.pdbx_description
1 polymer ?
#
loop_
_entity_poly.entity_id
_entity_poly.type
_entity_poly.pdbx_seq_one_letter_code
_entity_poly.pdbx_strand_id
1 'polypeptide(L)'
;MIRSVQLICAECGESFVPQDGVLYYKDNYINNTVKEAKFICPACIKKWHDKWQIKNAEFSEVDYVMIVTIELEDGTVYEDLDCTPMDGYVVAGVDIPPEAQKKLYEFYHAWDMERKRDVLKYCNFKDEFMRTSFSCETYGGEKYEDVAFRVNIKGIMETAVPVPDYILKQIIDAYSIYELQNRE
;
A
#
# COMPACT_ATOMS: atom_id res chain seq x y z
N MET A 1 -32.06 -38.32 1.46
CA MET A 1 -33.10 -37.55 0.74
C MET A 1 -32.40 -36.47 -0.07
N ILE A 2 -32.54 -36.50 -1.41
CA ILE A 2 -31.93 -35.51 -2.31
C ILE A 2 -32.87 -34.29 -2.37
N ARG A 3 -32.31 -33.07 -2.29
CA ARG A 3 -33.06 -31.80 -2.39
C ARG A 3 -32.45 -30.94 -3.50
N SER A 4 -33.27 -30.23 -4.25
CA SER A 4 -32.83 -29.21 -5.21
C SER A 4 -32.96 -27.81 -4.60
N VAL A 5 -32.13 -26.89 -5.08
CA VAL A 5 -32.19 -25.46 -4.75
C VAL A 5 -32.14 -24.66 -6.04
N GLN A 6 -32.97 -23.62 -6.15
CA GLN A 6 -32.90 -22.67 -7.25
C GLN A 6 -31.91 -21.56 -6.87
N LEU A 7 -30.97 -21.26 -7.76
CA LEU A 7 -30.04 -20.15 -7.56
C LEU A 7 -30.72 -18.84 -7.94
N ILE A 8 -30.81 -17.93 -6.99
CA ILE A 8 -31.37 -16.59 -7.14
C ILE A 8 -30.26 -15.60 -6.85
N CYS A 9 -30.04 -14.64 -7.75
CA CYS A 9 -29.03 -13.61 -7.59
C CYS A 9 -29.42 -12.65 -6.45
N ALA A 10 -28.52 -12.41 -5.50
CA ALA A 10 -28.72 -11.47 -4.41
C ALA A 10 -28.71 -9.99 -4.86
N GLU A 11 -28.13 -9.69 -6.03
CA GLU A 11 -28.04 -8.32 -6.56
C GLU A 11 -29.27 -7.94 -7.41
N CYS A 12 -29.71 -8.82 -8.33
CA CYS A 12 -30.82 -8.53 -9.23
C CYS A 12 -32.12 -9.30 -8.95
N GLY A 13 -32.09 -10.32 -8.08
CA GLY A 13 -33.26 -11.14 -7.76
C GLY A 13 -33.66 -12.17 -8.84
N GLU A 14 -32.95 -12.23 -9.96
CA GLU A 14 -33.26 -13.16 -11.04
C GLU A 14 -32.68 -14.56 -10.78
N SER A 15 -33.38 -15.59 -11.26
CA SER A 15 -32.84 -16.95 -11.26
C SER A 15 -31.75 -17.11 -12.31
N PHE A 16 -30.69 -17.82 -12.00
CA PHE A 16 -29.57 -18.00 -12.92
C PHE A 16 -28.97 -19.41 -12.85
N VAL A 17 -28.13 -19.74 -13.83
CA VAL A 17 -27.29 -20.93 -13.85
C VAL A 17 -25.82 -20.52 -13.78
N PRO A 18 -24.96 -21.28 -13.07
CA PRO A 18 -23.53 -21.02 -13.04
C PRO A 18 -22.96 -21.09 -14.46
N GLN A 19 -22.08 -20.16 -14.79
CA GLN A 19 -21.36 -20.15 -16.06
C GLN A 19 -19.97 -20.74 -15.83
N ASP A 20 -19.50 -21.59 -16.76
CA ASP A 20 -18.17 -22.21 -16.71
C ASP A 20 -17.86 -23.00 -15.42
N GLY A 21 -18.91 -23.47 -14.74
CA GLY A 21 -18.78 -24.18 -13.46
C GLY A 21 -18.43 -23.28 -12.27
N VAL A 22 -18.46 -21.96 -12.42
CA VAL A 22 -18.12 -20.99 -11.38
C VAL A 22 -19.37 -20.43 -10.71
N LEU A 23 -19.38 -20.40 -9.39
CA LEU A 23 -20.44 -19.81 -8.57
C LEU A 23 -19.87 -18.67 -7.72
N TYR A 24 -20.34 -17.45 -7.97
CA TYR A 24 -19.95 -16.28 -7.19
C TYR A 24 -20.87 -16.12 -5.99
N TYR A 25 -20.30 -15.75 -4.85
CA TYR A 25 -21.03 -15.43 -3.64
C TYR A 25 -20.37 -14.27 -2.90
N LYS A 26 -21.17 -13.46 -2.23
CA LYS A 26 -20.68 -12.51 -1.22
C LYS A 26 -20.51 -13.24 0.09
N ASP A 27 -19.29 -13.24 0.59
CA ASP A 27 -19.00 -13.78 1.91
C ASP A 27 -19.68 -12.91 2.97
N ASN A 28 -20.22 -13.56 3.99
CA ASN A 28 -20.69 -12.91 5.19
C ASN A 28 -20.02 -13.63 6.33
N TYR A 29 -19.02 -12.99 6.95
CA TYR A 29 -18.21 -13.56 8.03
C TYR A 29 -19.04 -14.03 9.24
N ILE A 30 -20.33 -13.65 9.31
CA ILE A 30 -21.29 -14.09 10.33
C ILE A 30 -21.92 -15.46 9.97
N ASN A 31 -22.02 -15.78 8.68
CA ASN A 31 -22.78 -16.93 8.19
C ASN A 31 -21.87 -18.12 7.89
N ASN A 32 -21.80 -19.07 8.82
CA ASN A 32 -21.01 -20.30 8.65
C ASN A 32 -21.72 -21.38 7.80
N THR A 33 -22.82 -21.04 7.12
CA THR A 33 -23.59 -22.02 6.33
C THR A 33 -23.85 -21.53 4.90
N VAL A 34 -23.62 -22.43 3.94
CA VAL A 34 -23.84 -22.19 2.49
C VAL A 34 -25.29 -21.80 2.17
N LYS A 35 -26.25 -22.11 3.05
CA LYS A 35 -27.67 -21.77 2.86
C LYS A 35 -27.94 -20.27 2.93
N GLU A 36 -27.06 -19.52 3.59
CA GLU A 36 -27.19 -18.08 3.78
C GLU A 36 -26.19 -17.30 2.92
N ALA A 37 -25.47 -18.00 2.03
CA ALA A 37 -24.57 -17.39 1.07
C ALA A 37 -25.39 -16.58 0.05
N LYS A 38 -24.98 -15.34 -0.15
CA LYS A 38 -25.59 -14.43 -1.13
C LYS A 38 -24.95 -14.69 -2.49
N PHE A 39 -25.53 -15.59 -3.27
CA PHE A 39 -25.03 -15.92 -4.60
C PHE A 39 -25.27 -14.77 -5.60
N ILE A 40 -24.33 -14.56 -6.52
CA ILE A 40 -24.40 -13.50 -7.53
C ILE A 40 -24.33 -14.12 -8.93
N CYS A 41 -25.22 -13.69 -9.82
CA CYS A 41 -25.24 -14.18 -11.19
C CYS A 41 -24.06 -13.62 -12.02
N PRO A 42 -23.64 -14.32 -13.08
CA PRO A 42 -22.56 -13.87 -13.96
C PRO A 42 -22.79 -12.48 -14.56
N ALA A 43 -24.04 -12.12 -14.87
CA ALA A 43 -24.37 -10.81 -15.43
C ALA A 43 -24.13 -9.66 -14.44
N CYS A 44 -24.44 -9.85 -13.15
CA CYS A 44 -24.17 -8.87 -12.10
C CYS A 44 -22.67 -8.75 -11.82
N ILE A 45 -21.94 -9.88 -11.80
CA ILE A 45 -20.48 -9.87 -11.67
C ILE A 45 -19.84 -9.12 -12.83
N LYS A 46 -20.28 -9.36 -14.06
CA LYS A 46 -19.80 -8.63 -15.23
C LYS A 46 -20.05 -7.12 -15.09
N LYS A 47 -21.27 -6.71 -14.73
CA LYS A 47 -21.58 -5.28 -14.48
C LYS A 47 -20.70 -4.68 -13.39
N TRP A 48 -20.38 -5.44 -12.34
CA TRP A 48 -19.49 -5.00 -11.28
C TRP A 48 -18.06 -4.80 -11.80
N HIS A 49 -17.48 -5.75 -12.55
CA HIS A 49 -16.18 -5.55 -13.21
C HIS A 49 -16.18 -4.38 -14.20
N ASP A 50 -17.21 -4.27 -15.04
CA ASP A 50 -17.33 -3.21 -16.04
C ASP A 50 -17.47 -1.83 -15.41
N LYS A 51 -18.09 -1.73 -14.22
CA LYS A 51 -18.18 -0.48 -13.45
C LYS A 51 -16.82 -0.03 -12.91
N TRP A 52 -16.03 -0.96 -12.38
CA TRP A 52 -14.78 -0.66 -11.66
C TRP A 52 -13.61 -0.37 -12.60
N GLN A 53 -13.78 0.63 -13.46
CA GLN A 53 -12.72 1.22 -14.26
C GLN A 53 -12.25 2.48 -13.56
N ILE A 54 -11.18 2.34 -12.76
CA ILE A 54 -10.61 3.46 -11.99
C ILE A 54 -9.96 4.44 -12.97
N LYS A 55 -10.37 5.70 -12.93
CA LYS A 55 -9.78 6.80 -13.70
C LYS A 55 -8.67 7.49 -12.92
N ASN A 56 -8.94 7.82 -11.65
CA ASN A 56 -7.99 8.47 -10.76
C ASN A 56 -8.18 7.98 -9.31
N ALA A 57 -7.13 8.09 -8.50
CA ALA A 57 -7.22 7.88 -7.06
C ALA A 57 -6.29 8.83 -6.31
N GLU A 58 -6.82 9.48 -5.28
CA GLU A 58 -6.09 10.41 -4.43
C GLU A 58 -5.98 9.86 -3.02
N PHE A 59 -4.74 9.58 -2.60
CA PHE A 59 -4.44 9.05 -1.28
C PHE A 59 -4.06 10.17 -0.32
N SER A 60 -4.46 10.02 0.93
CA SER A 60 -3.93 10.83 2.02
C SER A 60 -3.83 10.02 3.31
N GLU A 61 -2.91 10.44 4.18
CA GLU A 61 -2.70 9.82 5.48
C GLU A 61 -2.79 10.92 6.54
N VAL A 62 -3.78 10.79 7.42
CA VAL A 62 -4.02 11.73 8.54
C VAL A 62 -4.10 10.91 9.81
N ASP A 63 -3.30 11.26 10.82
CA ASP A 63 -3.26 10.56 12.11
C ASP A 63 -3.13 9.03 12.00
N TYR A 64 -2.28 8.57 11.07
CA TYR A 64 -2.04 7.15 10.74
C TYR A 64 -3.23 6.41 10.11
N VAL A 65 -4.28 7.13 9.70
CA VAL A 65 -5.39 6.59 8.94
C VAL A 65 -5.17 6.90 7.46
N MET A 66 -5.13 5.84 6.65
CA MET A 66 -5.00 5.95 5.19
C MET A 66 -6.40 5.99 4.57
N ILE A 67 -6.67 7.07 3.84
CA ILE A 67 -7.92 7.25 3.11
C ILE A 67 -7.66 7.45 1.63
N VAL A 68 -8.63 7.06 0.82
CA VAL A 68 -8.57 7.23 -0.63
C VAL A 68 -9.88 7.77 -1.19
N THR A 69 -9.76 8.76 -2.08
CA THR A 69 -10.84 9.17 -2.95
C THR A 69 -10.64 8.54 -4.32
N ILE A 70 -11.64 7.80 -4.83
CA ILE A 70 -11.58 7.05 -6.09
C ILE A 70 -12.56 7.66 -7.10
N GLU A 71 -12.07 8.08 -8.26
CA GLU A 71 -12.88 8.48 -9.41
C GLU A 71 -12.91 7.35 -10.45
N LEU A 72 -14.10 6.96 -10.89
CA LEU A 72 -14.31 5.98 -11.96
C LEU A 72 -14.48 6.66 -13.33
N GLU A 73 -14.23 5.93 -14.41
CA GLU A 73 -14.39 6.42 -15.79
C GLU A 73 -15.83 6.87 -16.12
N ASP A 74 -16.83 6.33 -15.42
CA ASP A 74 -18.24 6.73 -15.58
C ASP A 74 -18.60 8.02 -14.82
N GLY A 75 -17.63 8.63 -14.12
CA GLY A 75 -17.81 9.82 -13.30
C GLY A 75 -18.29 9.56 -11.87
N THR A 76 -18.47 8.30 -11.47
CA THR A 76 -18.75 7.96 -10.07
C THR A 76 -17.54 8.29 -9.19
N VAL A 77 -17.79 8.95 -8.06
CA VAL A 77 -16.76 9.26 -7.06
C VAL A 77 -17.09 8.58 -5.74
N TYR A 78 -16.09 7.93 -5.15
CA TYR A 78 -16.12 7.41 -3.79
C TYR A 78 -15.13 8.22 -2.95
N GLU A 79 -15.65 9.02 -2.01
CA GLU A 79 -14.85 9.93 -1.19
C GLU A 79 -14.48 9.27 0.14
N ASP A 80 -13.29 9.62 0.65
CA ASP A 80 -12.81 9.32 2.00
C ASP A 80 -12.98 7.86 2.42
N LEU A 81 -12.69 6.93 1.50
CA LEU A 81 -12.74 5.50 1.81
C LEU A 81 -11.54 5.12 2.68
N ASP A 82 -11.81 4.54 3.84
CA ASP A 82 -10.80 3.80 4.60
C ASP A 82 -10.17 2.74 3.69
N CYS A 83 -8.84 2.69 3.67
CA CYS A 83 -8.11 1.73 2.87
C CYS A 83 -6.85 1.22 3.55
N THR A 84 -6.46 -0.01 3.17
CA THR A 84 -5.23 -0.64 3.62
C THR A 84 -4.46 -1.12 2.40
N PRO A 85 -3.31 -0.51 2.08
CA PRO A 85 -2.42 -1.02 1.05
C PRO A 85 -1.75 -2.31 1.52
N MET A 86 -1.74 -3.31 0.65
CA MET A 86 -1.05 -4.59 0.81
C MET A 86 -0.05 -4.75 -0.34
N ASP A 87 0.77 -5.79 -0.31
CA ASP A 87 1.74 -6.05 -1.38
C ASP A 87 1.03 -6.34 -2.72
N GLY A 88 1.01 -5.34 -3.60
CA GLY A 88 0.45 -5.41 -4.96
C GLY A 88 -1.05 -5.13 -5.10
N TYR A 89 -1.77 -4.77 -4.03
CA TYR A 89 -3.19 -4.44 -4.07
C TYR A 89 -3.62 -3.53 -2.91
N VAL A 90 -4.73 -2.81 -3.06
CA VAL A 90 -5.34 -1.99 -2.00
C VAL A 90 -6.73 -2.53 -1.67
N VAL A 91 -6.98 -2.77 -0.38
CA VAL A 91 -8.31 -3.08 0.14
C VAL A 91 -8.96 -1.78 0.60
N ALA A 92 -10.20 -1.52 0.19
CA ALA A 92 -10.95 -0.34 0.60
C ALA A 92 -12.25 -0.74 1.31
N GLY A 93 -12.92 0.20 1.97
CA GLY A 93 -14.22 0.00 2.62
C GLY A 93 -15.40 -0.38 1.70
N VAL A 94 -15.14 -0.70 0.43
CA VAL A 94 -16.12 -1.11 -0.57
C VAL A 94 -15.62 -2.33 -1.34
N ASP A 95 -16.56 -3.15 -1.84
CA ASP A 95 -16.22 -4.33 -2.64
C ASP A 95 -15.71 -3.92 -4.03
N ILE A 96 -14.39 -4.01 -4.22
CA ILE A 96 -13.67 -3.72 -5.47
C ILE A 96 -13.14 -5.03 -6.10
N PRO A 97 -13.28 -5.25 -7.42
CA PRO A 97 -12.71 -6.41 -8.10
C PRO A 97 -11.19 -6.48 -7.97
N PRO A 98 -10.59 -7.70 -7.98
CA PRO A 98 -9.14 -7.87 -7.82
C PRO A 98 -8.31 -7.06 -8.81
N GLU A 99 -8.75 -6.91 -10.07
CA GLU A 99 -8.05 -6.14 -11.09
C GLU A 99 -8.05 -4.64 -10.76
N ALA A 100 -9.18 -4.13 -10.25
CA ALA A 100 -9.29 -2.75 -9.82
C ALA A 100 -8.53 -2.47 -8.52
N GLN A 101 -8.44 -3.44 -7.59
CA GLN A 101 -7.57 -3.33 -6.41
C GLN A 101 -6.08 -3.22 -6.78
N LYS A 102 -5.64 -3.96 -7.81
CA LYS A 102 -4.29 -3.86 -8.36
C LYS A 102 -4.05 -2.52 -9.03
N LYS A 103 -5.00 -2.05 -9.85
CA LYS A 103 -4.92 -0.72 -10.47
C LYS A 103 -4.86 0.38 -9.41
N LEU A 104 -5.67 0.28 -8.35
CA LEU A 104 -5.64 1.20 -7.22
C LEU A 104 -4.27 1.23 -6.51
N TYR A 105 -3.60 0.07 -6.42
CA TYR A 105 -2.25 -0.02 -5.89
C TYR A 105 -1.21 0.74 -6.72
N GLU A 106 -1.36 0.83 -8.04
CA GLU A 106 -0.45 1.61 -8.88
C GLU A 106 -0.48 3.10 -8.50
N PHE A 107 -1.66 3.66 -8.24
CA PHE A 107 -1.83 5.03 -7.74
C PHE A 107 -1.24 5.19 -6.33
N TYR A 108 -1.54 4.26 -5.43
CA TYR A 108 -0.98 4.25 -4.07
C TYR A 108 0.56 4.24 -4.11
N HIS A 109 1.14 3.35 -4.91
CA HIS A 109 2.58 3.18 -4.99
C HIS A 109 3.27 4.44 -5.50
N ALA A 110 2.71 5.07 -6.55
CA ALA A 110 3.23 6.34 -7.05
C ALA A 110 3.16 7.45 -5.98
N TRP A 111 2.04 7.55 -5.28
CA TRP A 111 1.85 8.52 -4.19
C TRP A 111 2.81 8.29 -3.01
N ASP A 112 2.95 7.05 -2.55
CA ASP A 112 3.80 6.72 -1.39
C ASP A 112 5.29 6.90 -1.72
N MET A 113 5.70 6.59 -2.96
CA MET A 113 7.05 6.87 -3.45
C MET A 113 7.36 8.36 -3.48
N GLU A 114 6.40 9.19 -3.91
CA GLU A 114 6.56 10.64 -3.91
C GLU A 114 6.69 11.18 -2.48
N ARG A 115 5.79 10.74 -1.60
CA ARG A 115 5.77 11.17 -0.19
C ARG A 115 7.05 10.79 0.55
N LYS A 116 7.60 9.60 0.28
CA LYS A 116 8.81 9.08 0.92
C LYS A 116 10.09 9.42 0.17
N ARG A 117 10.02 10.17 -0.94
CA ARG A 117 11.15 10.43 -1.84
C ARG A 117 12.43 10.83 -1.10
N ASP A 118 12.30 11.72 -0.13
CA ASP A 118 13.44 12.30 0.61
C ASP A 118 13.77 11.52 1.90
N VAL A 119 13.09 10.40 2.14
CA VAL A 119 13.30 9.53 3.31
C VAL A 119 14.35 8.48 2.99
N LEU A 120 15.26 8.22 3.93
CA LEU A 120 16.24 7.14 3.82
C LEU A 120 15.55 5.78 3.74
N LYS A 121 15.84 5.03 2.68
CA LYS A 121 15.45 3.62 2.49
C LYS A 121 16.34 2.70 3.31
N TYR A 122 17.65 2.93 3.26
CA TYR A 122 18.63 2.26 4.11
C TYR A 122 19.82 3.17 4.34
N CYS A 123 20.56 2.90 5.43
CA CYS A 123 21.78 3.60 5.76
C CYS A 123 22.68 2.65 6.55
N ASN A 124 23.83 2.30 5.96
CA ASN A 124 24.80 1.40 6.56
C ASN A 124 26.01 2.18 7.03
N PHE A 125 26.51 1.86 8.22
CA PHE A 125 27.72 2.48 8.77
C PHE A 125 28.87 1.47 8.74
N LYS A 126 30.08 1.99 8.46
CA LYS A 126 31.30 1.21 8.44
C LYS A 126 32.36 1.91 9.27
N ASP A 127 32.86 1.22 10.28
CA ASP A 127 33.99 1.66 11.08
C ASP A 127 35.30 1.05 10.56
N GLU A 128 36.24 1.92 10.21
CA GLU A 128 37.61 1.63 9.84
C GLU A 128 38.57 2.34 10.81
N PHE A 129 39.85 1.96 10.81
CA PHE A 129 40.84 2.55 11.72
C PHE A 129 40.89 4.08 11.58
N MET A 130 40.36 4.79 12.60
CA MET A 130 40.21 6.26 12.66
C MET A 130 39.26 6.89 11.63
N ARG A 131 38.41 6.11 10.97
CA ARG A 131 37.45 6.59 9.97
C ARG A 131 36.12 5.86 10.09
N THR A 132 35.04 6.61 10.27
CA THR A 132 33.69 6.08 10.12
C THR A 132 33.09 6.65 8.84
N SER A 133 32.43 5.80 8.05
CA SER A 133 31.71 6.21 6.84
C SER A 133 30.29 5.66 6.83
N PHE A 134 29.44 6.25 6.00
CA PHE A 134 28.11 5.73 5.73
C PHE A 134 27.89 5.50 4.23
N SER A 135 27.02 4.54 3.93
CA SER A 135 26.45 4.32 2.60
C SER A 135 24.93 4.23 2.69
N CYS A 136 24.22 5.20 2.09
CA CYS A 136 22.79 5.38 2.28
C CYS A 136 22.10 5.69 0.95
N GLU A 137 20.83 5.28 0.84
CA GLU A 137 19.99 5.53 -0.33
C GLU A 137 18.60 6.01 0.11
N THR A 138 18.04 7.02 -0.54
CA THR A 138 16.65 7.45 -0.31
C THR A 138 15.67 6.64 -1.15
N TYR A 139 14.38 6.65 -0.80
CA TYR A 139 13.35 6.06 -1.68
C TYR A 139 13.28 6.77 -3.05
N GLY A 140 13.67 8.04 -3.12
CA GLY A 140 13.84 8.80 -4.37
C GLY A 140 15.07 8.44 -5.20
N GLY A 141 15.94 7.56 -4.69
CA GLY A 141 17.13 7.08 -5.40
C GLY A 141 18.37 7.96 -5.26
N GLU A 142 18.38 8.95 -4.36
CA GLU A 142 19.64 9.64 -4.00
C GLU A 142 20.57 8.65 -3.32
N LYS A 143 21.83 8.59 -3.78
CA LYS A 143 22.84 7.65 -3.27
C LYS A 143 24.05 8.37 -2.72
N TYR A 144 24.48 7.92 -1.56
CA TYR A 144 25.70 8.36 -0.89
C TYR A 144 26.52 7.11 -0.60
N GLU A 145 27.73 7.02 -1.17
CA GLU A 145 28.58 5.82 -1.08
C GLU A 145 29.89 6.13 -0.35
N ASP A 146 30.16 5.39 0.72
CA ASP A 146 31.38 5.47 1.53
C ASP A 146 31.74 6.90 2.00
N VAL A 147 30.72 7.69 2.35
CA VAL A 147 30.90 9.07 2.79
C VAL A 147 31.46 9.09 4.20
N ALA A 148 32.70 9.54 4.33
CA ALA A 148 33.32 9.72 5.64
C ALA A 148 32.66 10.87 6.40
N PHE A 149 32.45 10.70 7.70
CA PHE A 149 31.91 11.74 8.56
C PHE A 149 32.54 11.76 9.95
N ARG A 150 32.32 12.85 10.67
CA ARG A 150 32.63 13.00 12.09
C ARG A 150 31.51 13.75 12.77
N VAL A 151 31.17 13.34 14.00
CA VAL A 151 30.23 14.08 14.84
C VAL A 151 31.06 14.92 15.81
N ASN A 152 30.91 16.23 15.77
CA ASN A 152 31.64 17.12 16.68
C ASN A 152 30.99 17.17 18.07
N ILE A 153 31.63 17.84 19.03
CA ILE A 153 31.17 17.94 20.43
C ILE A 153 29.79 18.58 20.61
N LYS A 154 29.27 19.26 19.57
CA LYS A 154 27.94 19.87 19.56
C LYS A 154 26.87 18.94 18.95
N GLY A 155 27.22 17.71 18.58
CA GLY A 155 26.33 16.77 17.92
C GLY A 155 26.12 17.07 16.43
N ILE A 156 26.92 17.96 15.83
CA ILE A 156 26.79 18.29 14.40
C ILE A 156 27.65 17.32 13.60
N MET A 157 27.04 16.70 12.59
CA MET A 157 27.71 15.83 11.65
C MET A 157 28.42 16.65 10.57
N GLU A 158 29.72 16.46 10.43
CA GLU A 158 30.56 17.00 9.38
C GLU A 158 30.93 15.88 8.41
N THR A 159 30.57 16.04 7.13
CA THR A 159 30.77 15.04 6.09
C THR A 159 31.88 15.44 5.12
N ALA A 160 32.58 14.45 4.54
CA ALA A 160 33.66 14.68 3.58
C ALA A 160 33.17 15.24 2.24
N VAL A 161 31.90 15.01 1.91
CA VAL A 161 31.21 15.59 0.74
C VAL A 161 29.95 16.32 1.23
N PRO A 162 29.49 17.38 0.55
CA PRO A 162 28.25 18.05 0.91
C PRO A 162 27.06 17.10 0.86
N VAL A 163 26.28 17.07 1.94
CA VAL A 163 25.03 16.30 2.06
C VAL A 163 23.93 17.26 2.52
N PRO A 164 22.73 17.23 1.91
CA PRO A 164 21.66 18.13 2.31
C PRO A 164 21.22 17.94 3.78
N ASP A 165 20.83 19.04 4.43
CA ASP A 165 20.45 19.04 5.85
C ASP A 165 19.28 18.08 6.16
N TYR A 166 18.33 17.90 5.24
CA TYR A 166 17.20 16.99 5.42
C TYR A 166 17.62 15.52 5.44
N ILE A 167 18.72 15.17 4.76
CA ILE A 167 19.34 13.84 4.78
C ILE A 167 20.20 13.69 6.04
N LEU A 168 21.04 14.69 6.35
CA LEU A 168 21.93 14.66 7.52
C LEU A 168 21.17 14.39 8.82
N LYS A 169 20.00 15.01 9.02
CA LYS A 169 19.16 14.76 10.20
C LYS A 169 18.80 13.27 10.34
N GLN A 170 18.36 12.65 9.24
CA GLN A 170 18.00 11.23 9.23
C GLN A 170 19.21 10.31 9.45
N ILE A 171 20.38 10.67 8.90
CA ILE A 171 21.63 9.93 9.11
C ILE A 171 22.08 10.02 10.57
N ILE A 172 21.96 11.19 11.21
CA ILE A 172 22.29 11.38 12.63
C ILE A 172 21.39 10.49 13.50
N ASP A 173 20.08 10.49 13.25
CA ASP A 173 19.14 9.64 13.99
C ASP A 173 19.49 8.15 13.79
N ALA A 174 19.74 7.72 12.56
CA ALA A 174 20.17 6.34 12.26
C ALA A 174 21.51 5.97 12.91
N TYR A 175 22.49 6.89 12.91
CA TYR A 175 23.80 6.66 13.51
C TYR A 175 23.71 6.54 15.03
N SER A 176 22.85 7.32 15.68
CA SER A 176 22.64 7.22 17.13
C SER A 176 22.17 5.82 17.55
N ILE A 177 21.29 5.21 16.74
CA ILE A 177 20.80 3.84 16.95
C ILE A 177 21.94 2.84 16.69
N TYR A 178 22.73 3.04 15.63
CA TYR A 178 23.90 2.20 15.34
C TYR A 178 24.93 2.22 16.46
N GLU A 179 25.28 3.39 17.01
CA GLU A 179 26.19 3.50 18.15
C GLU A 179 25.65 2.77 19.38
N LEU A 180 24.35 2.90 19.68
CA LEU A 180 23.72 2.20 20.81
C LEU A 180 23.79 0.68 20.66
N GLN A 181 23.67 0.16 19.44
CA GLN A 181 23.75 -1.27 19.15
C GLN A 181 25.17 -1.82 19.25
N ASN A 182 26.19 -1.02 18.92
CA ASN A 182 27.59 -1.46 18.93
C ASN A 182 28.35 -1.09 20.21
N ARG A 183 27.70 -0.42 21.17
CA ARG A 183 28.19 -0.25 22.54
C ARG A 183 27.87 -1.50 23.37
N GLU A 184 28.53 -2.61 23.05
CA GLU A 184 28.74 -3.75 23.96
C GLU A 184 30.22 -3.89 24.31
#